data_AF-A0A399YW67-F1
#
_entry.id   AF-A0A399YW67-F1
#
_cell.length_a   1.000
_cell.length_b   1.000
_cell.length_c   1.000
_cell.angle_alpha   90.00
_cell.angle_beta   90.00
_cell.angle_gamma   90.00
#
_symmetry.space_group_name_H-M   'P 1'
#
loop_
_entity.id
_entity.type
_entity.pdbx_description
1 polymer ?
#
loop_
_entity_poly.entity_id
_entity_poly.type
_entity_poly.pdbx_seq_one_letter_code
_entity_poly.pdbx_strand_id
1 'polypeptide(L)' 'MSNTRNTPVEALEYGMPIRITEYALCEGSGGRGHHAGGEGLVRAIEFLTAATVTITAEPVVACRRADPVAR' A
#
# COMPACT_ATOMS: atom_id res chain seq x y z
N MET A 1 17.99 -1.71 1.26
CA MET A 1 17.49 -2.95 0.61
C MET A 1 17.92 -2.92 -0.86
N SER A 2 18.47 -4.02 -1.42
CA SER A 2 18.97 -4.07 -2.81
C SER A 2 17.98 -4.66 -3.84
N ASN A 3 16.86 -5.24 -3.38
CA ASN A 3 15.77 -5.73 -4.22
C ASN A 3 14.50 -4.94 -3.90
N THR A 4 13.88 -4.33 -4.90
CA THR A 4 12.66 -3.52 -4.80
C THR A 4 11.41 -4.28 -5.23
N ARG A 5 11.50 -5.59 -5.45
CA ARG A 5 10.35 -6.41 -5.83
C ARG A 5 9.36 -6.52 -4.67
N ASN A 6 8.11 -6.15 -4.92
CA ASN A 6 7.03 -6.34 -3.97
C ASN A 6 6.79 -7.83 -3.70
N THR A 7 6.53 -8.15 -2.43
CA THR A 7 6.07 -9.47 -2.02
C THR A 7 4.64 -9.69 -2.54
N PRO A 8 4.36 -10.81 -3.25
CA PRO A 8 3.02 -11.13 -3.71
C PRO A 8 1.98 -11.14 -2.58
N VAL A 9 0.73 -10.85 -2.92
CA VAL A 9 -0.39 -10.83 -1.96
C VAL A 9 -0.55 -12.22 -1.34
N GLU A 10 -0.52 -13.25 -2.18
CA GLU A 10 -0.71 -14.66 -1.80
C GLU A 10 0.35 -15.11 -0.80
N ALA A 11 1.62 -14.69 -0.99
CA ALA A 11 2.70 -15.04 -0.07
C ALA A 11 2.50 -14.41 1.32
N LEU A 12 1.87 -13.24 1.39
CA LEU A 12 1.63 -12.54 2.66
C LEU A 12 0.40 -13.06 3.39
N GLU A 13 -0.68 -13.37 2.67
CA GLU A 13 -1.86 -14.03 3.25
C GLU A 13 -1.56 -15.48 3.66
N TYR A 14 -0.63 -16.15 2.97
CA TYR A 14 -0.14 -17.48 3.38
C TYR A 14 0.70 -17.41 4.66
N GLY A 15 1.54 -16.38 4.78
CA GLY A 15 2.50 -16.27 5.88
C GLY A 15 1.97 -15.64 7.17
N MET A 16 0.81 -14.96 7.12
CA MET A 16 0.27 -14.19 8.26
C MET A 16 -1.26 -14.24 8.28
N PRO A 17 -1.90 -14.10 9.46
CA PRO A 17 -3.36 -14.06 9.60
C PRO A 17 -3.93 -12.70 9.18
N ILE A 18 -3.71 -12.32 7.92
CA ILE A 18 -4.15 -11.07 7.32
C ILE A 18 -4.84 -11.32 5.98
N ARG A 19 -5.66 -10.35 5.55
CA ARG A 19 -6.23 -10.27 4.21
C ARG A 19 -5.89 -8.93 3.58
N ILE A 20 -5.52 -8.94 2.31
CA ILE A 20 -5.32 -7.72 1.54
C ILE A 20 -6.64 -7.35 0.87
N THR A 21 -7.23 -6.24 1.32
CA THR A 21 -8.52 -5.77 0.81
C THR A 21 -8.38 -4.79 -0.35
N GLU A 22 -7.18 -4.24 -0.55
CA GLU A 22 -6.86 -3.30 -1.64
C GLU A 22 -5.39 -3.44 -2.02
N TYR A 23 -5.11 -3.43 -3.33
CA TYR A 23 -3.77 -3.35 -3.88
C TYR A 23 -3.82 -2.51 -5.16
N ALA A 24 -3.51 -1.22 -5.05
CA ALA A 24 -3.74 -0.23 -6.10
C ALA A 24 -2.60 0.79 -6.16
N LEU A 25 -2.49 1.51 -7.27
CA LEU A 25 -1.63 2.69 -7.34
C LEU A 25 -2.21 3.80 -6.47
N CYS A 26 -1.33 4.54 -5.80
CA CYS A 26 -1.72 5.75 -5.10
C CYS A 26 -1.73 6.92 -6.09
N GLU A 27 -2.86 7.10 -6.76
CA GLU A 27 -2.99 8.08 -7.84
C GLU A 27 -2.60 9.49 -7.39
N GLY A 28 -1.73 10.13 -8.17
CA GLY A 28 -1.31 11.52 -7.91
C GLY A 28 -0.35 11.70 -6.73
N SER A 29 0.18 10.62 -6.16
CA SER A 29 1.22 10.69 -5.10
C SER A 29 2.63 10.96 -5.63
N GLY A 30 2.83 10.84 -6.95
CA GLY A 30 4.11 11.11 -7.58
C GLY A 30 4.57 12.57 -7.37
N GLY A 31 5.86 12.75 -7.09
CA GLY A 31 6.45 14.08 -6.91
C GLY A 31 6.32 14.95 -8.17
N ARG A 32 6.04 16.25 -7.99
CA ARG A 32 5.92 17.21 -9.09
C ARG A 32 7.31 17.65 -9.56
N GLY A 33 7.54 17.70 -10.87
CA GLY A 33 8.80 18.15 -11.47
C GLY A 33 8.76 18.12 -13.00
N HIS A 34 9.87 18.48 -13.65
CA HIS A 34 10.01 18.38 -15.11
C HIS A 34 9.78 16.94 -15.62
N HIS A 35 10.18 15.97 -14.80
CA HIS A 35 9.80 14.57 -14.93
C HIS A 35 9.02 14.21 -13.68
N ALA A 36 7.78 13.75 -13.85
CA ALA A 36 6.96 13.33 -12.72
C ALA A 36 7.62 12.16 -11.99
N GLY A 37 7.60 12.19 -10.65
CA GLY A 37 7.99 11.06 -9.83
C GLY A 37 7.02 9.89 -10.00
N GLY A 38 7.48 8.68 -9.70
CA GLY A 38 6.63 7.50 -9.73
C GLY A 38 5.52 7.56 -8.68
N GLU A 39 4.36 6.98 -9.00
CA GLU A 39 3.26 6.83 -8.05
C GLU A 39 3.61 5.79 -6.97
N GLY A 40 3.11 6.03 -5.76
CA GLY A 40 3.16 5.08 -4.66
C GLY A 40 2.15 3.94 -4.82
N LEU A 41 2.04 3.13 -3.77
CA LEU A 41 1.14 1.97 -3.71
C LEU A 41 0.21 2.10 -2.48
N VAL A 42 -1.08 1.84 -2.69
CA VAL A 42 -2.04 1.58 -1.62
C VAL A 42 -2.12 0.08 -1.38
N ARG A 43 -1.97 -0.30 -0.10
CA ARG A 43 -2.25 -1.65 0.35
C ARG A 43 -3.07 -1.63 1.63
N ALA A 44 -4.35 -2.00 1.54
CA ALA A 44 -5.20 -2.10 2.71
C ALA A 44 -5.10 -3.52 3.29
N ILE A 45 -4.89 -3.60 4.61
CA ILE A 45 -4.68 -4.87 5.33
C ILE A 45 -5.77 -5.00 6.40
N GLU A 46 -6.51 -6.10 6.34
CA GLU A 46 -7.42 -6.56 7.37
C GLU A 46 -6.72 -7.62 8.23
N PHE A 47 -6.77 -7.49 9.55
CA PHE A 47 -6.27 -8.50 10.48
C PHE A 47 -7.37 -9.50 10.81
N LEU A 48 -7.11 -10.79 10.61
CA LEU A 48 -8.10 -11.86 10.82
C LEU A 48 -8.10 -12.41 12.25
N THR A 49 -7.23 -11.86 13.11
CA THR A 49 -7.09 -12.20 14.52
C THR A 49 -6.69 -10.96 15.31
N ALA A 50 -6.79 -11.00 16.63
CA ALA A 50 -6.28 -9.94 17.49
C ALA A 50 -4.78 -9.72 17.22
N ALA A 51 -4.40 -8.49 16.89
CA ALA A 51 -3.05 -8.14 16.46
C ALA A 51 -2.58 -6.84 17.11
N THR A 52 -1.28 -6.76 17.36
CA THR A 52 -0.58 -5.52 17.72
C THR A 52 0.29 -5.10 16.55
N VAL A 53 0.22 -3.83 16.16
CA VAL A 53 0.90 -3.31 14.98
C VAL A 53 1.80 -2.15 15.38
N THR A 54 3.03 -2.15 14.88
CA THR A 54 3.94 -1.01 14.95
C THR A 54 4.14 -0.46 13.55
N ILE A 55 3.95 0.85 13.37
CA ILE A 55 4.14 1.54 12.09
C ILE A 55 5.38 2.43 12.21
N THR A 56 6.34 2.23 11.30
CA THR A 56 7.50 3.10 11.14
C THR A 56 7.39 3.78 9.79
N ALA A 57 7.21 5.10 9.78
CA ALA A 57 7.00 5.87 8.57
C ALA A 57 7.67 7.24 8.67
N GLU A 58 8.03 7.78 7.51
CA GLU A 58 8.28 9.21 7.31
C GLU A 58 6.97 9.91 6.90
N PRO A 59 6.91 11.25 6.87
CA PRO A 59 5.71 11.96 6.46
C PRO A 59 5.25 11.52 5.07
N VAL A 60 4.06 10.91 5.01
CA VAL A 60 3.49 10.40 3.76
C VAL A 60 2.72 11.50 3.03
N VAL A 61 2.83 11.49 1.70
CA VAL A 61 1.90 12.24 0.84
C VAL A 61 0.52 11.61 1.02
N ALA A 62 -0.50 12.43 1.27
CA ALA A 62 -1.85 11.95 1.49
C ALA A 62 -2.35 11.18 0.26
N CYS A 63 -2.42 9.86 0.38
CA CYS A 63 -3.09 9.04 -0.60
C CYS A 63 -4.58 9.21 -0.42
N ARG A 64 -5.27 9.79 -1.41
CA ARG A 64 -6.73 9.77 -1.39
C ARG A 64 -7.15 8.36 -1.75
N ARG A 65 -7.93 7.73 -0.87
CA ARG A 65 -8.65 6.51 -1.24
C ARG A 65 -9.45 6.82 -2.49
N ALA A 66 -9.25 6.05 -3.56
CA ALA A 66 -10.26 5.99 -4.60
C ALA A 66 -11.54 5.47 -3.92
N ASP A 67 -12.67 6.13 -4.15
CA ASP A 67 -13.95 5.63 -3.65
C ASP A 67 -14.19 4.26 -4.31
N PRO A 68 -14.30 3.15 -3.55
CA PRO A 68 -14.47 1.81 -4.12
C PRO A 68 -15.76 1.67 -4.94
N VAL A 69 -16.67 2.65 -4.89
CA VAL A 69 -17.95 2.68 -5.61
C VAL A 69 -17.93 3.65 -6.81
N ALA A 70 -16.88 4.43 -7.03
CA ALA A 70 -16.77 5.32 -8.18
C ALA A 70 -16.39 4.52 -9.45
N ARG A 71 -17.39 3.88 -10.05
CA ARG A 71 -17.40 3.51 -11.47
C ARG A 71 -18.12 4.59 -12.28
#